data_AF-A0A1H4FVE1-F1
#
_entry.id   AF-A0A1H4FVE1-F1
#
_cell.length_a   1.000
_cell.length_b   1.000
_cell.length_c   1.000
_cell.angle_alpha   90.00
_cell.angle_beta   90.00
_cell.angle_gamma   90.00
#
_symmetry.space_group_name_H-M   'P 1'
#
loop_
_entity.id
_entity.type
_entity.pdbx_description
1 polymer ?
#
loop_
_entity_poly.entity_id
_entity_poly.type
_entity_poly.pdbx_seq_one_letter_code
_entity_poly.pdbx_strand_id
1 'polypeptide(L)'
;MKKNLLTFILSLLIVGVYATPRVVDFRISSGSLLPGTLTLNANSSPTNFSATFTVQRGLAAGTAIPENVACVVDIVLTNQANTFKKSLSNTINFITDDVTSNYINRAISGSLSPSDVASGDQIQMRISYLDERGVKVTTLGGGFSYAISVPSTTPPPNPGGTNPTPGGGSVGTPPNWPIGSAGTVSTMAGIDITSSDLVYFWGVNGQVTVGNSTSTTGPTNTYVLPAGKQYTDVLDIAIAPTGLVYAWYKDGTISVGNSALNLGDYVAPKPFALPAGKTPADIVGISIAKNTSQVYTWYSDGTASTGNSTDLGAIRQPYAVNYPAGKSAGNLVDTGIAGSSGWVYAWYNDNTLSVGTSDSLAAYIAVKPVN
;
A
#
# COMPACT_ATOMS: atom_id res chain seq x y z
N MET A 1 38.86 34.39 22.40
CA MET A 1 38.77 34.17 20.93
C MET A 1 37.31 34.11 20.53
N LYS A 2 36.83 35.07 19.73
CA LYS A 2 35.45 35.09 19.20
C LYS A 2 35.35 34.09 18.04
N LYS A 3 34.41 33.14 18.10
CA LYS A 3 34.07 32.30 16.95
C LYS A 3 33.16 33.10 16.02
N ASN A 4 33.68 33.49 14.86
CA ASN A 4 32.88 34.06 13.78
C ASN A 4 32.08 32.93 13.13
N LEU A 5 30.74 32.98 13.24
CA LEU A 5 29.84 32.13 12.47
C LEU A 5 29.61 32.84 11.13
N LEU A 6 30.18 32.30 10.06
CA LEU A 6 30.02 32.82 8.70
C LEU A 6 28.91 32.00 8.02
N THR A 7 27.75 32.63 7.81
CA THR A 7 26.63 32.03 7.07
C THR A 7 26.72 32.48 5.62
N PHE A 8 26.84 31.53 4.70
CA PHE A 8 26.67 31.78 3.26
C PHE A 8 25.30 31.28 2.83
N ILE A 9 24.60 32.09 2.05
CA ILE A 9 23.39 31.68 1.30
C ILE A 9 23.78 31.64 -0.16
N LEU A 10 23.83 30.45 -0.74
CA LEU A 10 23.93 30.26 -2.18
C LEU A 10 22.51 30.00 -2.69
N SER A 11 22.00 30.88 -3.55
CA SER A 11 20.73 30.66 -4.24
C SER A 11 21.02 30.37 -5.71
N LEU A 12 20.65 29.18 -6.17
CA LEU A 12 20.68 28.82 -7.59
C LEU A 12 19.24 28.59 -8.04
N LEU A 13 18.76 29.47 -8.92
CA LEU A 13 17.47 29.33 -9.58
C LEU A 13 17.71 28.62 -10.92
N ILE A 14 17.21 27.39 -11.05
CA ILE A 14 17.16 26.69 -12.35
C ILE A 14 15.69 26.55 -12.72
N VAL A 15 15.30 27.18 -13.84
CA VAL A 15 13.96 27.06 -14.43
C VAL A 15 14.11 26.38 -15.80
N GLY A 16 13.45 25.23 -15.98
CA GLY A 16 13.28 24.60 -17.31
C GLY A 16 13.08 23.07 -17.28
N VAL A 17 12.08 22.60 -18.04
CA VAL A 17 11.76 21.17 -18.27
C VAL A 17 12.64 20.61 -19.39
N TYR A 18 13.30 19.47 -19.19
CA TYR A 18 14.09 18.81 -20.25
C TYR A 18 13.98 17.28 -20.24
N ALA A 19 13.99 16.67 -21.43
CA ALA A 19 13.77 15.25 -21.71
C ALA A 19 15.08 14.42 -21.88
N THR A 20 16.21 14.89 -21.36
CA THR A 20 17.50 14.16 -21.42
C THR A 20 18.23 14.20 -20.08
N PRO A 21 18.96 13.12 -19.69
CA PRO A 21 19.76 13.12 -18.47
C PRO A 21 20.88 14.16 -18.58
N ARG A 22 21.04 14.97 -17.53
CA ARG A 22 22.19 15.88 -17.38
C ARG A 22 22.95 15.56 -16.11
N VAL A 23 24.27 15.63 -16.21
CA VAL A 23 25.18 15.68 -15.06
C VAL A 23 25.24 17.13 -14.58
N VAL A 24 24.92 17.37 -13.32
CA VAL A 24 25.16 18.66 -12.68
C VAL A 24 26.33 18.50 -11.72
N ASP A 25 27.48 19.07 -12.08
CA ASP A 25 28.66 19.07 -11.23
C ASP A 25 28.58 20.18 -10.19
N PHE A 26 28.76 19.83 -8.92
CA PHE A 26 28.90 20.80 -7.84
C PHE A 26 30.25 20.63 -7.16
N ARG A 27 30.95 21.74 -6.90
CA ARG A 27 32.15 21.78 -6.05
C ARG A 27 31.79 22.42 -4.72
N ILE A 28 31.88 21.67 -3.64
CA ILE A 28 31.76 22.20 -2.28
C ILE A 28 33.18 22.55 -1.82
N SER A 29 33.54 23.84 -1.77
CA SER A 29 34.78 24.30 -1.14
C SER A 29 34.54 24.57 0.34
N SER A 30 34.77 23.56 1.19
CA SER A 30 34.98 23.78 2.62
C SER A 30 36.41 23.38 2.95
N GLY A 31 37.13 24.23 3.68
CA GLY A 31 38.52 23.97 4.05
C GLY A 31 38.61 22.68 4.87
N SER A 32 39.25 21.67 4.28
CA SER A 32 39.57 20.31 4.80
C SER A 32 38.70 19.13 4.34
N LEU A 33 37.67 19.30 3.50
CA LEU A 33 36.99 18.16 2.87
C LEU A 33 37.10 18.21 1.34
N LEU A 34 37.51 17.09 0.76
CA LEU A 34 37.74 16.90 -0.67
C LEU A 34 36.42 16.88 -1.45
N PRO A 35 36.44 17.25 -2.74
CA PRO A 35 35.25 17.29 -3.58
C PRO A 35 34.63 15.89 -3.72
N GLY A 36 33.30 15.83 -3.66
CA GLY A 36 32.50 14.67 -4.06
C GLY A 36 31.46 15.09 -5.09
N THR A 37 30.98 14.15 -5.89
CA THR A 37 29.96 14.39 -6.92
C THR A 37 28.66 13.73 -6.49
N LEU A 38 27.55 14.48 -6.53
CA LEU A 38 26.20 13.95 -6.42
C LEU A 38 25.60 13.89 -7.82
N THR A 39 25.22 12.70 -8.27
CA THR A 39 24.53 12.53 -9.55
C THR A 39 23.06 12.20 -9.28
N LEU A 40 22.18 13.09 -9.72
CA LEU A 40 20.73 12.88 -9.72
C LEU A 40 20.32 12.37 -11.09
N ASN A 41 19.88 11.11 -11.16
CA ASN A 41 19.35 10.54 -12.39
C ASN A 41 17.83 10.58 -12.33
N ALA A 42 17.23 11.50 -13.10
CA ALA A 42 15.81 11.46 -13.39
C ALA A 42 15.57 10.37 -14.45
N ASN A 43 14.82 9.34 -14.09
CA ASN A 43 14.36 8.38 -15.08
C ASN A 43 13.27 9.03 -15.95
N SER A 44 13.03 8.49 -17.15
CA SER A 44 12.00 8.99 -18.08
C SER A 44 10.56 8.93 -17.54
N SER A 45 10.35 8.39 -16.34
CA SER A 45 9.07 8.42 -15.62
C SER A 45 9.11 9.52 -14.55
N PRO A 46 8.11 10.43 -14.48
CA PRO A 46 8.04 11.51 -13.49
C PRO A 46 7.89 11.02 -12.04
N THR A 47 7.85 9.70 -11.82
CA THR A 47 7.51 9.05 -10.56
C THR A 47 8.70 8.34 -9.89
N ASN A 48 9.85 8.23 -10.56
CA ASN A 48 11.01 7.49 -10.05
C ASN A 48 12.28 8.34 -10.13
N PHE A 49 12.82 8.69 -8.97
CA PHE A 49 14.13 9.35 -8.86
C PHE A 49 15.15 8.37 -8.29
N SER A 50 16.38 8.42 -8.79
CA SER A 50 17.51 7.75 -8.18
C SER A 50 18.62 8.77 -7.94
N ALA A 51 19.20 8.74 -6.74
CA ALA A 51 20.34 9.56 -6.39
C ALA A 51 21.53 8.64 -6.10
N THR A 52 22.61 8.80 -6.86
CA THR A 52 23.87 8.12 -6.55
C THR A 52 24.80 9.12 -5.89
N PHE A 53 25.28 8.76 -4.70
CA PHE A 53 26.23 9.57 -3.96
C PHE A 53 27.59 8.88 -3.97
N THR A 54 28.59 9.56 -4.53
CA THR A 54 29.98 9.08 -4.50
C THR A 54 30.77 9.95 -3.55
N VAL A 55 31.25 9.35 -2.45
CA VAL A 55 32.21 10.00 -1.55
C VAL A 55 33.61 9.57 -1.97
N GLN A 56 34.39 10.52 -2.47
CA GLN A 56 35.81 10.29 -2.69
C GLN A 56 36.58 10.69 -1.43
N ARG A 57 37.24 9.72 -0.77
CA ARG A 57 38.22 10.01 0.29
C ARG A 57 39.61 10.07 -0.32
N GLY A 58 40.30 11.18 -0.12
CA GLY A 58 41.76 11.26 -0.31
C GLY A 58 42.46 10.99 1.03
N LEU A 59 42.42 9.74 1.47
CA LEU A 59 43.35 9.30 2.52
C LEU A 59 44.69 9.00 1.86
N ALA A 60 45.79 9.36 2.53
CA ALA A 60 47.10 8.87 2.11
C ALA A 60 47.08 7.33 2.18
N ALA A 61 47.67 6.68 1.17
CA ALA A 61 47.77 5.23 1.11
C ALA A 61 48.32 4.67 2.44
N GLY A 62 47.65 3.68 3.02
CA GLY A 62 48.06 3.03 4.28
C GLY A 62 47.45 3.59 5.57
N THR A 63 46.52 4.55 5.51
CA THR A 63 45.81 5.04 6.70
C THR A 63 44.70 4.06 7.11
N ALA A 64 44.80 3.44 8.29
CA ALA A 64 43.78 2.54 8.82
C ALA A 64 42.45 3.28 9.07
N ILE A 65 41.34 2.68 8.65
CA ILE A 65 39.99 3.20 8.91
C ILE A 65 39.52 2.63 10.25
N PRO A 66 39.00 3.43 11.20
CA PRO A 66 38.34 2.88 12.36
C PRO A 66 37.10 2.10 11.91
N GLU A 67 37.05 0.82 12.28
CA GLU A 67 35.88 -0.03 12.13
C GLU A 67 34.72 0.67 12.86
N ASN A 68 33.57 0.83 12.20
CA ASN A 68 32.30 1.39 12.74
C ASN A 68 32.03 2.89 12.60
N VAL A 69 32.21 3.49 11.42
CA VAL A 69 31.56 4.79 11.12
C VAL A 69 30.17 4.54 10.53
N ALA A 70 29.10 4.92 11.24
CA ALA A 70 27.74 4.86 10.71
C ALA A 70 27.35 6.21 10.06
N CYS A 71 26.83 6.15 8.84
CA CYS A 71 26.23 7.30 8.16
C CYS A 71 24.71 7.14 8.17
N VAL A 72 23.99 8.18 8.58
CA VAL A 72 22.52 8.24 8.50
C VAL A 72 22.15 9.29 7.47
N VAL A 73 21.41 8.88 6.45
CA VAL A 73 20.80 9.79 5.47
C VAL A 73 19.34 9.93 5.85
N ASP A 74 18.93 11.14 6.20
CA ASP A 74 17.55 11.50 6.47
C ASP A 74 17.01 12.27 5.25
N ILE A 75 15.99 11.75 4.58
CA ILE A 75 15.25 12.50 3.56
C ILE A 75 14.02 13.11 4.25
N VAL A 76 13.88 14.43 4.18
CA VAL A 76 12.77 15.17 4.78
C VAL A 76 11.98 15.88 3.68
N LEU A 77 10.72 15.49 3.52
CA LEU A 77 9.78 16.20 2.65
C LEU A 77 9.15 17.35 3.45
N THR A 78 9.12 18.55 2.88
CA THR A 78 8.47 19.70 3.52
C THR A 78 7.49 20.33 2.53
N ASN A 79 6.20 20.25 2.84
CA ASN A 79 5.14 20.94 2.10
C ASN A 79 4.93 22.33 2.73
N GLN A 80 4.67 23.35 1.91
CA GLN A 80 4.41 24.73 2.35
C GLN A 80 3.18 24.88 3.25
N ALA A 81 2.24 23.92 3.25
CA ALA A 81 1.01 23.97 4.02
C ALA A 81 1.04 23.14 5.33
N ASN A 82 1.92 22.12 5.46
CA ASN A 82 2.07 21.30 6.67
C ASN A 82 3.40 20.50 6.65
N THR A 83 4.06 20.36 7.79
CA THR A 83 5.33 19.61 7.90
C THR A 83 5.08 18.09 7.95
N PHE A 84 5.01 17.43 6.80
CA PHE A 84 4.90 15.97 6.74
C PHE A 84 6.30 15.32 6.85
N LYS A 85 6.67 14.79 8.02
CA LYS A 85 7.96 14.11 8.20
C LYS A 85 7.85 12.62 7.86
N LYS A 86 8.04 12.25 6.59
CA LYS A 86 8.39 10.87 6.24
C LYS A 86 9.91 10.74 6.27
N SER A 87 10.45 10.22 7.37
CA SER A 87 11.89 9.95 7.51
C SER A 87 12.18 8.57 6.93
N LEU A 88 12.91 8.50 5.82
CA LEU A 88 13.49 7.25 5.34
C LEU A 88 14.89 7.15 5.94
N SER A 89 15.03 6.45 7.07
CA SER A 89 16.32 6.24 7.72
C SER A 89 16.88 4.88 7.31
N ASN A 90 17.88 4.87 6.44
CA ASN A 90 18.66 3.67 6.14
C ASN A 90 20.00 3.74 6.90
N THR A 91 20.30 2.73 7.70
CA THR A 91 21.63 2.56 8.30
C THR A 91 22.51 1.84 7.30
N ILE A 92 23.56 2.52 6.82
CA ILE A 92 24.49 1.94 5.85
C ILE A 92 25.71 1.41 6.63
N ASN A 93 25.76 0.09 6.81
CA ASN A 93 26.96 -0.57 7.34
C ASN A 93 28.02 -0.64 6.23
N PHE A 94 29.18 -0.03 6.44
CA PHE A 94 30.31 -0.16 5.53
C PHE A 94 30.95 -1.54 5.73
N ILE A 95 30.97 -2.35 4.68
CA ILE A 95 31.77 -3.57 4.64
C ILE A 95 33.05 -3.19 3.91
N THR A 96 34.19 -3.26 4.60
CA THR A 96 35.50 -3.03 4.00
C THR A 96 35.91 -4.30 3.24
N ASP A 97 35.37 -4.49 2.04
CA ASP A 97 35.93 -5.43 1.09
C ASP A 97 36.72 -4.64 0.04
N ASP A 98 38.03 -4.88 0.05
CA ASP A 98 39.07 -4.40 -0.87
C ASP A 98 39.75 -3.05 -0.52
N VAL A 99 40.97 -3.18 0.00
CA VAL A 99 41.87 -2.09 0.42
C VAL A 99 42.59 -1.43 -0.78
N THR A 100 42.35 -1.90 -2.01
CA THR A 100 43.11 -1.42 -3.18
C THR A 100 42.40 -0.37 -4.02
N SER A 101 41.10 -0.15 -3.82
CA SER A 101 40.36 0.91 -4.53
C SER A 101 39.94 2.03 -3.56
N ASN A 102 40.42 3.26 -3.80
CA ASN A 102 40.11 4.45 -2.98
C ASN A 102 38.66 4.97 -3.16
N TYR A 103 37.73 4.13 -3.63
CA TYR A 103 36.38 4.53 -4.01
C TYR A 103 35.35 3.58 -3.39
N ILE A 104 34.46 4.12 -2.58
CA ILE A 104 33.24 3.42 -2.17
C ILE A 104 32.11 3.99 -3.02
N ASN A 105 31.69 3.23 -4.04
CA ASN A 105 30.48 3.52 -4.80
C ASN A 105 29.32 2.71 -4.21
N ARG A 106 28.41 3.36 -3.49
CA ARG A 106 27.15 2.72 -3.05
C ARG A 106 25.97 3.57 -3.50
N ALA A 107 25.08 2.97 -4.28
CA ALA A 107 23.81 3.57 -4.64
C ALA A 107 22.86 3.46 -3.44
N ILE A 108 22.22 4.56 -3.07
CA ILE A 108 21.10 4.56 -2.13
C ILE A 108 19.86 4.81 -2.97
N SER A 109 18.98 3.82 -3.07
CA SER A 109 17.69 3.97 -3.74
C SER A 109 16.58 4.15 -2.71
N GLY A 110 15.63 5.03 -3.03
CA GLY A 110 14.37 5.17 -2.34
C GLY A 110 13.31 5.57 -3.37
N SER A 111 12.10 5.05 -3.24
CA SER A 111 10.96 5.44 -4.09
C SER A 111 9.99 6.30 -3.28
N LEU A 112 9.45 7.33 -3.92
CA LEU A 112 8.30 8.09 -3.43
C LEU A 112 7.15 7.81 -4.38
N SER A 113 5.95 7.56 -3.85
CA SER A 113 4.76 7.43 -4.68
C SER A 113 4.33 8.81 -5.19
N PRO A 114 3.59 8.90 -6.33
CA PRO A 114 3.06 10.18 -6.81
C PRO A 114 2.15 10.90 -5.80
N SER A 115 1.53 10.16 -4.87
CA SER A 115 0.74 10.73 -3.77
C SER A 115 1.58 11.30 -2.63
N ASP A 116 2.87 10.98 -2.54
CA ASP A 116 3.77 11.48 -1.49
C ASP A 116 4.30 12.90 -1.78
N VAL A 117 4.08 13.46 -2.99
CA VAL A 117 4.68 14.72 -3.43
C VAL A 117 3.68 15.56 -4.24
N ALA A 118 3.36 16.76 -3.76
CA ALA A 118 2.54 17.74 -4.46
C ALA A 118 3.39 18.79 -5.20
N SER A 119 2.79 19.48 -6.18
CA SER A 119 3.41 20.63 -6.83
C SER A 119 3.70 21.73 -5.80
N GLY A 120 4.95 22.20 -5.76
CA GLY A 120 5.42 23.18 -4.77
C GLY A 120 6.04 22.58 -3.50
N ASP A 121 6.03 21.26 -3.32
CA ASP A 121 6.76 20.61 -2.24
C ASP A 121 8.28 20.77 -2.41
N GLN A 122 8.98 20.90 -1.28
CA GLN A 122 10.43 20.90 -1.23
C GLN A 122 10.94 19.60 -0.62
N ILE A 123 11.87 18.95 -1.34
CA ILE A 123 12.61 17.80 -0.81
C ILE A 123 13.90 18.32 -0.19
N GLN A 124 14.08 18.12 1.11
CA GLN A 124 15.31 18.44 1.82
C GLN A 124 16.02 17.14 2.22
N MET A 125 17.21 16.92 1.68
CA MET A 125 18.07 15.82 2.12
C MET A 125 19.01 16.31 3.22
N ARG A 126 19.09 15.56 4.33
CA ARG A 126 19.98 15.82 5.45
C ARG A 126 20.89 14.62 5.66
N ILE A 127 22.20 14.85 5.60
CA ILE A 127 23.20 13.82 5.89
C ILE A 127 23.72 14.10 7.30
N SER A 128 23.67 13.08 8.15
CA SER A 128 24.14 13.13 9.54
C SER A 128 25.24 12.09 9.74
N TYR A 129 26.33 12.52 10.37
CA TYR A 129 27.39 11.61 10.81
C TYR A 129 27.22 11.30 12.29
N LEU A 130 27.38 10.03 12.65
CA LEU A 130 27.55 9.61 14.03
C LEU A 130 29.05 9.48 14.31
N ASP A 131 29.52 9.94 15.47
CA ASP A 131 30.87 9.59 15.92
C ASP A 131 30.94 8.13 16.37
N GLU A 132 32.14 7.71 16.74
CA GLU A 132 32.45 6.40 17.32
C GLU A 132 31.62 6.04 18.58
N ARG A 133 30.92 7.01 19.18
CA ARG A 133 30.04 6.82 20.35
C ARG A 133 28.56 6.79 19.95
N GLY A 134 28.24 6.83 18.66
CA GLY A 134 26.86 6.90 18.16
C GLY A 134 26.20 8.27 18.34
N VAL A 135 26.96 9.33 18.64
CA VAL A 135 26.42 10.67 18.87
C VAL A 135 26.41 11.43 17.54
N LYS A 136 25.26 12.04 17.20
CA LYS A 136 25.10 12.86 15.99
C LYS A 136 25.99 14.11 16.07
N VAL A 137 27.08 14.14 15.31
CA VAL A 137 28.14 15.16 15.51
C VAL A 137 27.87 16.46 14.78
N THR A 138 27.23 16.49 13.62
CA THR A 138 26.88 17.75 12.93
C THR A 138 25.81 17.48 11.86
N THR A 139 24.87 18.39 11.69
CA THR A 139 24.02 18.49 10.49
C THR A 139 24.69 19.51 9.58
N LEU A 140 25.19 19.11 8.41
CA LEU A 140 25.64 20.10 7.41
C LEU A 140 24.41 20.85 6.90
N GLY A 141 24.20 22.07 7.40
CA GLY A 141 23.12 22.97 7.01
C GLY A 141 23.37 23.60 5.64
N GLY A 142 23.44 22.79 4.59
CA GLY A 142 23.26 23.24 3.21
C GLY A 142 21.88 22.77 2.76
N GLY A 143 20.84 23.57 3.02
CA GLY A 143 19.50 23.26 2.54
C GLY A 143 19.47 23.40 1.03
N PHE A 144 19.39 22.30 0.31
CA PHE A 144 19.02 22.32 -1.11
C PHE A 144 17.49 22.28 -1.19
N SER A 145 16.91 23.28 -1.84
CA SER A 145 15.48 23.31 -2.15
C SER A 145 15.31 23.13 -3.64
N TYR A 146 14.73 22.01 -4.06
CA TYR A 146 14.27 21.82 -5.43
C TYR A 146 12.77 22.08 -5.46
N ALA A 147 12.33 22.95 -6.37
CA ALA A 147 10.90 23.12 -6.66
C ALA A 147 10.48 22.03 -7.65
N ILE A 148 9.56 21.16 -7.24
CA ILE A 148 8.99 20.15 -8.13
C ILE A 148 7.84 20.80 -8.89
N SER A 149 8.05 21.02 -10.19
CA SER A 149 7.00 21.47 -11.10
C SER A 149 6.31 20.24 -11.69
N VAL A 150 5.19 19.84 -11.11
CA VAL A 150 4.34 18.80 -11.69
C VAL A 150 3.54 19.44 -12.83
N PRO A 151 3.53 18.90 -14.07
CA PRO A 151 2.75 19.46 -15.15
C PRO A 151 1.27 19.52 -14.75
N SER A 152 0.69 20.73 -14.72
CA SER A 152 -0.73 20.87 -14.44
C SER A 152 -1.53 20.40 -15.66
N THR A 153 -2.12 19.20 -15.59
CA THR A 153 -3.19 18.84 -16.52
C THR A 153 -4.47 19.48 -16.00
N THR A 154 -4.67 20.77 -16.21
CA THR A 154 -5.96 21.41 -15.95
C THR A 154 -6.99 20.83 -16.94
N PRO A 155 -8.00 20.07 -16.47
CA PRO A 155 -9.13 19.72 -17.32
C PRO A 155 -9.94 21.00 -17.62
N PRO A 156 -10.63 21.08 -18.77
CA PRO A 156 -11.48 22.22 -19.07
C PRO A 156 -12.54 22.41 -17.97
N PRO A 157 -12.98 23.65 -17.70
CA PRO A 157 -13.88 23.95 -16.60
C PRO A 157 -15.25 23.28 -16.83
N ASN A 158 -15.63 22.39 -15.92
CA ASN A 158 -16.97 21.83 -15.85
C ASN A 158 -17.85 22.76 -14.97
N PRO A 159 -18.98 23.29 -15.46
CA PRO A 159 -19.83 24.16 -14.68
C PRO A 159 -20.73 23.36 -13.72
N GLY A 160 -20.51 23.51 -12.41
CA GLY A 160 -21.56 23.38 -11.38
C GLY A 160 -21.69 22.06 -10.61
N GLY A 161 -21.17 22.05 -9.36
CA GLY A 161 -21.86 21.49 -8.17
C GLY A 161 -21.72 19.99 -7.81
N THR A 162 -20.92 19.68 -6.77
CA THR A 162 -21.29 19.03 -5.47
C THR A 162 -20.05 18.38 -4.78
N ASN A 163 -20.13 18.29 -3.44
CA ASN A 163 -19.20 17.82 -2.39
C ASN A 163 -17.93 17.01 -2.76
N PRO A 164 -16.79 17.20 -2.05
CA PRO A 164 -15.54 16.49 -2.34
C PRO A 164 -15.61 15.01 -1.94
N THR A 165 -15.53 14.14 -2.95
CA THR A 165 -15.31 12.70 -2.83
C THR A 165 -13.89 12.42 -2.32
N PRO A 166 -13.66 11.47 -1.39
CA PRO A 166 -12.31 11.04 -1.01
C PRO A 166 -11.53 10.57 -2.24
N GLY A 167 -10.34 11.13 -2.44
CA GLY A 167 -9.55 11.01 -3.67
C GLY A 167 -9.21 9.57 -4.04
N GLY A 168 -9.70 9.14 -5.21
CA GLY A 168 -9.38 7.86 -5.81
C GLY A 168 -7.98 7.84 -6.39
N GLY A 169 -7.13 6.95 -5.88
CA GLY A 169 -6.06 6.37 -6.70
C GLY A 169 -6.67 5.71 -7.93
N SER A 170 -5.92 5.57 -9.03
CA SER A 170 -6.46 5.00 -10.26
C SER A 170 -6.96 3.58 -10.02
N VAL A 171 -8.27 3.47 -9.81
CA VAL A 171 -9.02 2.22 -9.76
C VAL A 171 -8.72 1.52 -11.09
N GLY A 172 -8.30 0.25 -11.04
CA GLY A 172 -8.12 -0.53 -12.26
C GLY A 172 -9.36 -0.37 -13.14
N THR A 173 -9.19 -0.10 -14.43
CA THR A 173 -10.36 0.11 -15.30
C THR A 173 -11.24 -1.13 -15.22
N PRO A 174 -12.53 -0.99 -14.86
CA PRO A 174 -13.44 -2.12 -14.81
C PRO A 174 -13.42 -2.89 -16.14
N PRO A 175 -13.57 -4.22 -16.14
CA PRO A 175 -13.76 -4.99 -17.35
C PRO A 175 -14.95 -4.46 -18.16
N ASN A 176 -14.83 -4.53 -19.49
CA ASN A 176 -15.89 -4.15 -20.41
C ASN A 176 -16.97 -5.26 -20.48
N TRP A 177 -17.80 -5.38 -19.45
CA TRP A 177 -18.96 -6.28 -19.41
C TRP A 177 -20.27 -5.49 -19.52
N PRO A 178 -21.39 -6.12 -19.95
CA PRO A 178 -22.70 -5.48 -19.90
C PRO A 178 -23.04 -4.97 -18.50
N ILE A 179 -23.71 -3.83 -18.41
CA ILE A 179 -24.16 -3.30 -17.12
C ILE A 179 -25.35 -4.13 -16.62
N GLY A 180 -25.30 -4.58 -15.37
CA GLY A 180 -26.31 -5.39 -14.71
C GLY A 180 -26.10 -5.41 -13.19
N SER A 181 -26.73 -6.37 -12.52
CA SER A 181 -26.57 -6.60 -11.09
C SER A 181 -26.55 -8.09 -10.77
N ALA A 182 -25.66 -8.50 -9.87
CA ALA A 182 -25.61 -9.83 -9.30
C ALA A 182 -26.69 -10.07 -8.23
N GLY A 183 -27.40 -9.02 -7.80
CA GLY A 183 -28.49 -9.08 -6.83
C GLY A 183 -28.39 -8.00 -5.74
N THR A 184 -29.01 -8.29 -4.60
CA THR A 184 -28.89 -7.48 -3.37
C THR A 184 -27.78 -8.03 -2.48
N VAL A 185 -27.32 -7.25 -1.50
CA VAL A 185 -26.35 -7.72 -0.49
C VAL A 185 -26.80 -9.06 0.11
N SER A 186 -28.07 -9.17 0.50
CA SER A 186 -28.64 -10.40 1.11
C SER A 186 -28.66 -11.65 0.22
N THR A 187 -28.39 -11.51 -1.08
CA THR A 187 -28.37 -12.61 -2.06
C THR A 187 -26.96 -12.89 -2.60
N MET A 188 -25.93 -12.36 -1.95
CA MET A 188 -24.54 -12.60 -2.35
C MET A 188 -24.04 -13.95 -1.83
N ALA A 189 -23.29 -14.63 -2.69
CA ALA A 189 -22.44 -15.76 -2.37
C ALA A 189 -21.05 -15.33 -1.89
N GLY A 190 -20.64 -14.09 -2.19
CA GLY A 190 -19.42 -13.47 -1.69
C GLY A 190 -19.26 -12.02 -2.18
N ILE A 191 -18.50 -11.22 -1.45
CA ILE A 191 -18.19 -9.82 -1.71
C ILE A 191 -16.74 -9.58 -1.28
N ASP A 192 -15.85 -9.24 -2.20
CA ASP A 192 -14.49 -8.87 -1.81
C ASP A 192 -13.93 -7.74 -2.68
N ILE A 193 -12.90 -7.09 -2.14
CA ILE A 193 -12.24 -5.94 -2.71
C ILE A 193 -10.91 -6.40 -3.31
N THR A 194 -10.54 -5.88 -4.47
CA THR A 194 -9.23 -6.15 -5.09
C THR A 194 -8.10 -5.29 -4.50
N SER A 195 -6.87 -5.53 -4.94
CA SER A 195 -5.73 -4.64 -4.64
C SER A 195 -5.91 -3.21 -5.16
N SER A 196 -6.79 -3.00 -6.15
CA SER A 196 -7.09 -1.71 -6.77
C SER A 196 -8.42 -1.13 -6.32
N ASP A 197 -8.96 -1.61 -5.20
CA ASP A 197 -10.22 -1.19 -4.56
C ASP A 197 -11.50 -1.35 -5.41
N LEU A 198 -11.44 -2.11 -6.50
CA LEU A 198 -12.65 -2.63 -7.16
C LEU A 198 -13.33 -3.64 -6.24
N VAL A 199 -14.65 -3.55 -6.14
CA VAL A 199 -15.46 -4.50 -5.36
C VAL A 199 -16.17 -5.46 -6.30
N TYR A 200 -16.01 -6.75 -6.04
CA TYR A 200 -16.72 -7.81 -6.73
C TYR A 200 -17.87 -8.31 -5.86
N PHE A 201 -19.02 -8.50 -6.47
CA PHE A 201 -20.24 -9.01 -5.84
C PHE A 201 -20.64 -10.29 -6.59
N TRP A 202 -20.40 -11.46 -6.02
CA TRP A 202 -20.85 -12.74 -6.59
C TRP A 202 -22.21 -13.08 -6.02
N GLY A 203 -23.23 -13.17 -6.87
CA GLY A 203 -24.58 -13.56 -6.49
C GLY A 203 -24.77 -15.08 -6.48
N VAL A 204 -25.69 -15.57 -5.65
CA VAL A 204 -26.11 -17.00 -5.67
C VAL A 204 -26.85 -17.40 -6.95
N ASN A 205 -27.12 -16.44 -7.84
CA ASN A 205 -27.69 -16.64 -9.18
C ASN A 205 -26.63 -16.93 -10.26
N GLY A 206 -25.35 -17.05 -9.88
CA GLY A 206 -24.25 -17.29 -10.81
C GLY A 206 -23.75 -16.06 -11.57
N GLN A 207 -24.23 -14.86 -11.21
CA GLN A 207 -23.72 -13.60 -11.76
C GLN A 207 -22.66 -13.00 -10.84
N VAL A 208 -21.68 -12.32 -11.42
CA VAL A 208 -20.70 -11.50 -10.71
C VAL A 208 -20.73 -10.10 -11.28
N THR A 209 -20.85 -9.11 -10.40
CA THR A 209 -20.80 -7.68 -10.76
C THR A 209 -19.56 -7.06 -10.17
N VAL A 210 -18.89 -6.20 -10.94
CA VAL A 210 -17.79 -5.37 -10.43
C VAL A 210 -18.27 -3.93 -10.27
N GLY A 211 -17.86 -3.28 -9.20
CA GLY A 211 -18.28 -1.92 -8.88
C GLY A 211 -17.47 -1.30 -7.77
N ASN A 212 -18.15 -0.54 -6.92
CA ASN A 212 -17.57 0.07 -5.72
C ASN A 212 -18.31 -0.44 -4.47
N SER A 213 -17.79 -0.11 -3.29
CA SER A 213 -18.33 -0.61 -2.01
C SER A 213 -19.79 -0.24 -1.74
N THR A 214 -20.34 0.76 -2.43
CA THR A 214 -21.69 1.30 -2.22
C THR A 214 -22.67 0.99 -3.35
N SER A 215 -22.32 0.15 -4.32
CA SER A 215 -23.19 -0.18 -5.46
C SER A 215 -23.04 -1.63 -5.89
N THR A 216 -24.14 -2.40 -5.83
CA THR A 216 -24.18 -3.78 -6.37
C THR A 216 -24.52 -3.84 -7.86
N THR A 217 -24.58 -2.69 -8.52
CA THR A 217 -24.81 -2.55 -9.97
C THR A 217 -23.53 -2.11 -10.67
N GLY A 218 -23.24 -2.68 -11.84
CA GLY A 218 -22.03 -2.43 -12.62
C GLY A 218 -21.82 -3.43 -13.76
N PRO A 219 -20.64 -3.45 -14.40
CA PRO A 219 -20.29 -4.48 -15.36
C PRO A 219 -20.49 -5.88 -14.74
N THR A 220 -21.27 -6.72 -15.40
CA THR A 220 -21.77 -7.99 -14.87
C THR A 220 -21.54 -9.14 -15.86
N ASN A 221 -21.18 -10.30 -15.34
CA ASN A 221 -20.94 -11.51 -16.13
C ASN A 221 -21.33 -12.77 -15.34
N THR A 222 -21.34 -13.93 -15.99
CA THR A 222 -21.56 -15.21 -15.31
C THR A 222 -20.24 -15.77 -14.80
N TYR A 223 -20.20 -16.26 -13.56
CA TYR A 223 -19.08 -17.05 -13.06
C TYR A 223 -19.45 -18.53 -13.00
N VAL A 224 -18.45 -19.40 -13.09
CA VAL A 224 -18.62 -20.85 -13.01
C VAL A 224 -17.90 -21.43 -11.81
N LEU A 225 -18.47 -22.51 -11.27
CA LEU A 225 -17.92 -23.28 -10.17
C LEU A 225 -17.28 -24.58 -10.67
N PRO A 226 -16.37 -25.18 -9.88
CA PRO A 226 -15.90 -26.53 -10.14
C PRO A 226 -17.04 -27.55 -10.29
N ALA A 227 -16.79 -28.63 -11.03
CA ALA A 227 -17.76 -29.71 -11.20
C ALA A 227 -18.25 -30.26 -9.85
N GLY A 228 -19.57 -30.47 -9.73
CA GLY A 228 -20.21 -30.97 -8.51
C GLY A 228 -20.56 -29.90 -7.48
N LYS A 229 -20.20 -28.63 -7.71
CA LYS A 229 -20.58 -27.49 -6.85
C LYS A 229 -21.75 -26.72 -7.45
N GLN A 230 -22.60 -26.19 -6.57
CA GLN A 230 -23.70 -25.28 -6.89
C GLN A 230 -23.46 -23.91 -6.27
N TYR A 231 -24.06 -22.86 -6.83
CA TYR A 231 -23.94 -21.50 -6.28
C TYR A 231 -24.45 -21.40 -4.83
N THR A 232 -25.45 -22.23 -4.48
CA THR A 232 -25.97 -22.33 -3.12
C THR A 232 -25.04 -23.06 -2.15
N ASP A 233 -23.98 -23.71 -2.63
CA ASP A 233 -22.99 -24.42 -1.81
C ASP A 233 -21.87 -23.50 -1.34
N VAL A 234 -21.73 -22.32 -1.95
CA VAL A 234 -20.73 -21.32 -1.61
C VAL A 234 -21.03 -20.77 -0.21
N LEU A 235 -20.01 -20.74 0.62
CA LEU A 235 -20.01 -20.00 1.89
C LEU A 235 -19.55 -18.57 1.66
N ASP A 236 -18.41 -18.43 0.97
CA ASP A 236 -17.84 -17.13 0.64
C ASP A 236 -16.80 -17.21 -0.49
N ILE A 237 -16.47 -16.06 -1.08
CA ILE A 237 -15.51 -15.85 -2.14
C ILE A 237 -14.60 -14.65 -1.82
N ALA A 238 -13.28 -14.85 -1.86
CA ALA A 238 -12.30 -13.80 -1.62
C ALA A 238 -11.17 -13.76 -2.67
N ILE A 239 -10.61 -12.58 -2.90
CA ILE A 239 -9.55 -12.31 -3.89
C ILE A 239 -8.22 -12.14 -3.16
N ALA A 240 -7.21 -12.95 -3.48
CA ALA A 240 -5.86 -12.74 -2.98
C ALA A 240 -5.19 -11.54 -3.66
N PRO A 241 -4.13 -10.95 -3.07
CA PRO A 241 -3.37 -9.87 -3.74
C PRO A 241 -2.76 -10.26 -5.09
N THR A 242 -2.64 -11.56 -5.39
CA THR A 242 -2.20 -12.07 -6.70
C THR A 242 -3.30 -12.04 -7.77
N GLY A 243 -4.55 -11.72 -7.40
CA GLY A 243 -5.72 -11.82 -8.27
C GLY A 243 -6.37 -13.21 -8.32
N LEU A 244 -5.79 -14.22 -7.65
CA LEU A 244 -6.43 -15.52 -7.49
C LEU A 244 -7.71 -15.39 -6.65
N VAL A 245 -8.75 -16.13 -7.04
CA VAL A 245 -10.06 -16.07 -6.39
C VAL A 245 -10.32 -17.38 -5.68
N TYR A 246 -10.55 -17.32 -4.38
CA TYR A 246 -10.76 -18.46 -3.50
C TYR A 246 -12.25 -18.57 -3.20
N ALA A 247 -12.82 -19.77 -3.32
CA ALA A 247 -14.21 -20.04 -2.98
C ALA A 247 -14.27 -21.14 -1.93
N TRP A 248 -14.88 -20.85 -0.77
CA TRP A 248 -15.12 -21.81 0.30
C TRP A 248 -16.54 -22.36 0.20
N TYR A 249 -16.71 -23.63 0.56
CA TYR A 249 -17.97 -24.35 0.41
C TYR A 249 -18.49 -24.91 1.73
N LYS A 250 -19.81 -25.07 1.81
CA LYS A 250 -20.55 -25.60 2.98
C LYS A 250 -20.10 -27.00 3.40
N ASP A 251 -19.52 -27.78 2.49
CA ASP A 251 -19.00 -29.12 2.76
C ASP A 251 -17.57 -29.13 3.32
N GLY A 252 -17.00 -27.98 3.68
CA GLY A 252 -15.66 -27.89 4.27
C GLY A 252 -14.53 -27.97 3.25
N THR A 253 -14.83 -27.70 1.97
CA THR A 253 -13.81 -27.64 0.91
C THR A 253 -13.61 -26.23 0.37
N ILE A 254 -12.49 -26.02 -0.32
CA ILE A 254 -12.08 -24.78 -0.98
C ILE A 254 -11.55 -25.09 -2.38
N SER A 255 -11.87 -24.24 -3.35
CA SER A 255 -11.23 -24.23 -4.68
C SER A 255 -10.60 -22.86 -4.97
N VAL A 256 -9.78 -22.81 -6.01
CA VAL A 256 -9.13 -21.57 -6.45
C VAL A 256 -9.31 -21.40 -7.95
N GLY A 257 -9.64 -20.18 -8.34
CA GLY A 257 -9.72 -19.69 -9.69
C GLY A 257 -8.59 -18.73 -10.05
N ASN A 258 -8.19 -18.73 -11.32
CA ASN A 258 -7.30 -17.73 -11.93
C ASN A 258 -8.04 -16.43 -12.28
N SER A 259 -9.36 -16.40 -12.17
CA SER A 259 -10.18 -15.22 -12.46
C SER A 259 -11.45 -15.21 -11.64
N ALA A 260 -12.12 -14.06 -11.56
CA ALA A 260 -13.44 -13.92 -10.96
C ALA A 260 -14.56 -14.69 -11.70
N LEU A 261 -14.29 -15.22 -12.89
CA LEU A 261 -15.26 -15.91 -13.73
C LEU A 261 -15.19 -17.43 -13.64
N ASN A 262 -14.10 -18.01 -13.13
CA ASN A 262 -13.96 -19.46 -13.00
C ASN A 262 -13.26 -19.79 -11.69
N LEU A 263 -14.03 -20.28 -10.71
CA LEU A 263 -13.57 -20.44 -9.34
C LEU A 263 -12.87 -21.80 -9.09
N GLY A 264 -12.57 -22.57 -10.13
CA GLY A 264 -12.01 -23.92 -10.02
C GLY A 264 -10.92 -24.28 -11.02
N ASP A 265 -10.49 -23.34 -11.88
CA ASP A 265 -9.52 -23.61 -12.95
C ASP A 265 -8.05 -23.56 -12.49
N TYR A 266 -7.77 -23.14 -11.25
CA TYR A 266 -6.41 -23.13 -10.70
C TYR A 266 -6.19 -24.27 -9.71
N VAL A 267 -7.09 -24.47 -8.75
CA VAL A 267 -7.04 -25.56 -7.77
C VAL A 267 -8.43 -26.17 -7.62
N ALA A 268 -8.54 -27.47 -7.89
CA ALA A 268 -9.76 -28.23 -7.65
C ALA A 268 -10.14 -28.26 -6.16
N PRO A 269 -11.42 -28.49 -5.81
CA PRO A 269 -11.87 -28.54 -4.42
C PRO A 269 -11.02 -29.47 -3.54
N LYS A 270 -10.56 -28.95 -2.40
CA LYS A 270 -9.84 -29.70 -1.36
C LYS A 270 -10.29 -29.26 0.03
N PRO A 271 -10.10 -30.06 1.09
CA PRO A 271 -10.52 -29.68 2.44
C PRO A 271 -9.83 -28.42 2.99
N PHE A 272 -10.52 -27.67 3.84
CA PHE A 272 -9.94 -26.64 4.72
C PHE A 272 -10.24 -26.95 6.20
N ALA A 273 -9.40 -26.40 7.08
CA ALA A 273 -9.52 -26.54 8.53
C ALA A 273 -10.09 -25.27 9.16
N LEU A 274 -10.76 -25.45 10.30
CA LEU A 274 -11.36 -24.40 11.11
C LEU A 274 -10.77 -24.42 12.52
N PRO A 275 -10.80 -23.28 13.24
CA PRO A 275 -10.51 -23.27 14.67
C PRO A 275 -11.37 -24.29 15.44
N ALA A 276 -10.85 -24.77 16.56
CA ALA A 276 -11.56 -25.74 17.40
C ALA A 276 -12.95 -25.21 17.80
N GLY A 277 -13.98 -26.05 17.65
CA GLY A 277 -15.37 -25.71 17.98
C GLY A 277 -16.11 -24.92 16.89
N LYS A 278 -15.46 -24.57 15.78
CA LYS A 278 -16.11 -23.93 14.63
C LYS A 278 -16.47 -24.96 13.55
N THR A 279 -17.55 -24.68 12.84
CA THR A 279 -18.05 -25.42 11.68
C THR A 279 -18.22 -24.49 10.48
N PRO A 280 -18.31 -25.02 9.25
CA PRO A 280 -18.53 -24.17 8.08
C PRO A 280 -19.83 -23.35 8.16
N ALA A 281 -20.85 -23.85 8.87
CA ALA A 281 -22.12 -23.13 9.08
C ALA A 281 -22.01 -21.91 10.01
N ASP A 282 -20.92 -21.81 10.79
CA ASP A 282 -20.69 -20.66 11.66
C ASP A 282 -20.08 -19.47 10.91
N ILE A 283 -19.60 -19.66 9.68
CA ILE A 283 -18.94 -18.60 8.91
C ILE A 283 -19.98 -17.62 8.35
N VAL A 284 -19.72 -16.33 8.51
CA VAL A 284 -20.54 -15.24 7.93
C VAL A 284 -19.74 -14.32 7.00
N GLY A 285 -18.44 -14.51 6.87
CA GLY A 285 -17.57 -13.76 5.97
C GLY A 285 -16.11 -14.19 6.08
N ILE A 286 -15.38 -14.07 4.99
CA ILE A 286 -13.99 -14.44 4.77
C ILE A 286 -13.38 -13.37 3.86
N SER A 287 -12.23 -12.83 4.27
CA SER A 287 -11.48 -11.90 3.41
C SER A 287 -10.01 -12.21 3.42
N ILE A 288 -9.33 -11.93 2.32
CA ILE A 288 -7.87 -12.03 2.23
C ILE A 288 -7.28 -10.63 2.30
N ALA A 289 -6.43 -10.37 3.28
CA ALA A 289 -5.74 -9.10 3.40
C ALA A 289 -4.68 -8.94 2.30
N LYS A 290 -4.73 -7.86 1.54
CA LYS A 290 -3.88 -7.69 0.33
C LYS A 290 -2.42 -7.42 0.65
N ASN A 291 -2.12 -6.93 1.83
CA ASN A 291 -0.76 -6.62 2.27
C ASN A 291 -0.02 -7.82 2.90
N THR A 292 -0.74 -8.84 3.37
CA THR A 292 -0.16 -9.95 4.13
C THR A 292 -0.58 -11.34 3.64
N SER A 293 -1.56 -11.40 2.71
CA SER A 293 -2.20 -12.64 2.26
C SER A 293 -2.82 -13.48 3.38
N GLN A 294 -3.03 -12.88 4.57
CA GLN A 294 -3.71 -13.54 5.68
C GLN A 294 -5.20 -13.63 5.40
N VAL A 295 -5.79 -14.75 5.78
CA VAL A 295 -7.24 -14.98 5.69
C VAL A 295 -7.88 -14.62 7.01
N TYR A 296 -8.82 -13.70 6.99
CA TYR A 296 -9.66 -13.32 8.11
C TYR A 296 -11.02 -13.98 7.93
N THR A 297 -11.56 -14.55 9.00
CA THR A 297 -12.86 -15.23 8.97
C THR A 297 -13.70 -14.73 10.12
N TRP A 298 -14.92 -14.29 9.85
CA TRP A 298 -15.90 -13.83 10.82
C TRP A 298 -16.97 -14.89 11.03
N TYR A 299 -17.43 -15.02 12.27
CA TYR A 299 -18.36 -16.05 12.70
C TYR A 299 -19.67 -15.46 13.23
N SER A 300 -20.75 -16.25 13.14
CA SER A 300 -22.11 -15.92 13.58
C SER A 300 -22.23 -15.69 15.09
N ASP A 301 -21.26 -16.13 15.89
CA ASP A 301 -21.18 -15.90 17.34
C ASP A 301 -20.47 -14.59 17.73
N GLY A 302 -20.11 -13.75 16.75
CA GLY A 302 -19.47 -12.46 17.00
C GLY A 302 -17.96 -12.55 17.26
N THR A 303 -17.34 -13.66 16.86
CA THR A 303 -15.88 -13.79 16.86
C THR A 303 -15.30 -13.76 15.45
N ALA A 304 -13.99 -13.56 15.34
CA ALA A 304 -13.23 -13.73 14.11
C ALA A 304 -11.93 -14.49 14.38
N SER A 305 -11.34 -15.12 13.36
CA SER A 305 -10.01 -15.74 13.42
C SER A 305 -9.12 -15.23 12.28
N THR A 306 -7.84 -15.58 12.34
CA THR A 306 -6.89 -15.31 11.26
C THR A 306 -6.08 -16.56 10.94
N GLY A 307 -5.88 -16.83 9.66
CA GLY A 307 -5.17 -18.00 9.19
C GLY A 307 -4.69 -17.89 7.74
N ASN A 308 -4.67 -19.03 7.06
CA ASN A 308 -4.40 -19.15 5.63
C ASN A 308 -5.61 -19.81 4.93
N SER A 309 -5.54 -19.98 3.60
CA SER A 309 -6.68 -20.48 2.82
C SER A 309 -7.11 -21.90 3.15
N THR A 310 -6.23 -22.72 3.73
CA THR A 310 -6.53 -24.11 4.10
C THR A 310 -6.66 -24.34 5.60
N ASP A 311 -6.38 -23.34 6.43
CA ASP A 311 -6.56 -23.38 7.89
C ASP A 311 -6.86 -21.96 8.38
N LEU A 312 -8.15 -21.72 8.65
CA LEU A 312 -8.69 -20.41 8.99
C LEU A 312 -8.33 -19.94 10.42
N GLY A 313 -7.70 -20.81 11.22
CA GLY A 313 -7.24 -20.52 12.58
C GLY A 313 -5.72 -20.54 12.77
N ALA A 314 -4.95 -20.74 11.69
CA ALA A 314 -3.52 -21.01 11.76
C ALA A 314 -2.66 -19.91 12.40
N ILE A 315 -3.12 -18.65 12.37
CA ILE A 315 -2.34 -17.49 12.83
C ILE A 315 -2.89 -16.95 14.16
N ARG A 316 -4.21 -16.81 14.28
CA ARG A 316 -4.87 -16.28 15.47
C ARG A 316 -6.17 -17.04 15.71
N GLN A 317 -6.27 -17.60 16.91
CA GLN A 317 -7.49 -18.23 17.42
C GLN A 317 -8.66 -17.22 17.53
N PRO A 318 -9.91 -17.68 17.63
CA PRO A 318 -11.07 -16.81 17.69
C PRO A 318 -10.94 -15.68 18.72
N TYR A 319 -11.24 -14.46 18.30
CA TYR A 319 -11.26 -13.24 19.10
C TYR A 319 -12.56 -12.48 18.89
N ALA A 320 -13.01 -11.71 19.89
CA ALA A 320 -14.25 -10.96 19.82
C ALA A 320 -14.19 -9.83 18.80
N VAL A 321 -15.32 -9.57 18.14
CA VAL A 321 -15.50 -8.49 17.14
C VAL A 321 -16.46 -7.45 17.70
N ASN A 322 -16.05 -6.18 17.64
CA ASN A 322 -16.92 -5.06 17.97
C ASN A 322 -17.73 -4.63 16.74
N TYR A 323 -19.05 -4.69 16.87
CA TYR A 323 -19.97 -4.29 15.81
C TYR A 323 -20.40 -2.82 15.97
N PRO A 324 -20.78 -2.14 14.88
CA PRO A 324 -21.37 -0.82 14.96
C PRO A 324 -22.66 -0.82 15.78
N ALA A 325 -23.05 0.35 16.32
CA ALA A 325 -24.30 0.49 17.06
C ALA A 325 -25.51 -0.01 16.24
N GLY A 326 -26.35 -0.85 16.85
CA GLY A 326 -27.51 -1.46 16.20
C GLY A 326 -27.20 -2.62 15.26
N LYS A 327 -25.92 -3.05 15.16
CA LYS A 327 -25.50 -4.23 14.38
C LYS A 327 -25.02 -5.35 15.30
N SER A 328 -25.07 -6.56 14.78
CA SER A 328 -24.59 -7.78 15.41
C SER A 328 -24.03 -8.73 14.35
N ALA A 329 -23.45 -9.85 14.79
CA ALA A 329 -22.99 -10.91 13.89
C ALA A 329 -24.09 -11.42 12.96
N GLY A 330 -25.34 -11.54 13.44
CA GLY A 330 -26.48 -11.97 12.63
C GLY A 330 -26.93 -10.95 11.56
N ASN A 331 -26.42 -9.71 11.60
CA ASN A 331 -26.65 -8.73 10.54
C ASN A 331 -25.57 -8.77 9.46
N LEU A 332 -24.39 -9.32 9.77
CA LEU A 332 -23.27 -9.38 8.86
C LEU A 332 -23.59 -10.35 7.72
N VAL A 333 -23.45 -9.88 6.50
CA VAL A 333 -23.60 -10.70 5.29
C VAL A 333 -22.24 -11.05 4.73
N ASP A 334 -21.33 -10.08 4.73
CA ASP A 334 -20.00 -10.28 4.20
C ASP A 334 -18.99 -9.22 4.65
N THR A 335 -17.73 -9.47 4.36
CA THR A 335 -16.58 -8.62 4.62
C THR A 335 -15.61 -8.61 3.46
N GLY A 336 -14.92 -7.49 3.25
CA GLY A 336 -13.87 -7.35 2.24
C GLY A 336 -12.75 -6.46 2.75
N ILE A 337 -11.50 -6.75 2.36
CA ILE A 337 -10.33 -5.98 2.82
C ILE A 337 -9.75 -5.19 1.65
N ALA A 338 -9.81 -3.86 1.75
CA ALA A 338 -9.31 -2.95 0.73
C ALA A 338 -7.80 -3.04 0.56
N GLY A 339 -7.35 -2.99 -0.69
CA GLY A 339 -5.93 -3.11 -1.02
C GLY A 339 -5.11 -1.89 -0.63
N SER A 340 -5.68 -0.70 -0.81
CA SER A 340 -4.99 0.57 -0.56
C SER A 340 -4.78 0.88 0.92
N SER A 341 -5.69 0.44 1.79
CA SER A 341 -5.74 0.86 3.19
C SER A 341 -5.66 -0.29 4.19
N GLY A 342 -5.92 -1.53 3.76
CA GLY A 342 -6.12 -2.67 4.66
C GLY A 342 -7.37 -2.54 5.53
N TRP A 343 -8.29 -1.61 5.21
CA TRP A 343 -9.54 -1.44 5.95
C TRP A 343 -10.52 -2.57 5.64
N VAL A 344 -11.23 -3.01 6.67
CA VAL A 344 -12.31 -4.00 6.56
C VAL A 344 -13.59 -3.26 6.25
N TYR A 345 -14.22 -3.60 5.13
CA TYR A 345 -15.58 -3.21 4.78
C TYR A 345 -16.49 -4.34 5.20
N ALA A 346 -17.58 -4.01 5.90
CA ALA A 346 -18.57 -4.99 6.36
C ALA A 346 -19.93 -4.62 5.80
N TRP A 347 -20.55 -5.52 5.05
CA TRP A 347 -21.88 -5.36 4.47
C TRP A 347 -22.94 -6.07 5.29
N TYR A 348 -24.10 -5.44 5.43
CA TYR A 348 -25.19 -5.91 6.30
C TYR A 348 -26.45 -6.24 5.50
N ASN A 349 -27.28 -7.11 6.09
CA ASN A 349 -28.52 -7.61 5.49
C ASN A 349 -29.62 -6.55 5.26
N ASP A 350 -29.45 -5.33 5.78
CA ASP A 350 -30.33 -4.18 5.57
C ASP A 350 -29.80 -3.19 4.52
N ASN A 351 -28.94 -3.65 3.61
CA ASN A 351 -28.30 -2.85 2.56
C ASN A 351 -27.55 -1.64 3.13
N THR A 352 -26.82 -1.86 4.21
CA THR A 352 -25.87 -0.88 4.75
C THR A 352 -24.47 -1.47 4.81
N LEU A 353 -23.46 -0.61 4.97
CA LEU A 353 -22.08 -1.02 5.19
C LEU A 353 -21.42 -0.17 6.27
N SER A 354 -20.38 -0.69 6.91
CA SER A 354 -19.45 0.08 7.74
C SER A 354 -18.00 -0.24 7.38
N VAL A 355 -17.05 0.57 7.87
CA VAL A 355 -15.62 0.38 7.60
C VAL A 355 -14.82 0.47 8.89
N GLY A 356 -13.88 -0.46 9.07
CA GLY A 356 -13.12 -0.57 10.31
C GLY A 356 -11.92 -1.51 10.23
N THR A 357 -11.62 -2.14 11.36
CA THR A 357 -10.58 -3.18 11.52
C THR A 357 -11.24 -4.55 11.68
N SER A 358 -10.44 -5.62 11.70
CA SER A 358 -10.98 -6.99 11.82
C SER A 358 -11.65 -7.28 13.16
N ASP A 359 -11.33 -6.51 14.20
CA ASP A 359 -11.91 -6.57 15.55
C ASP A 359 -12.85 -5.39 15.87
N SER A 360 -13.03 -4.43 14.96
CA SER A 360 -13.94 -3.30 15.13
C SER A 360 -14.46 -2.77 13.80
N LEU A 361 -15.62 -3.25 13.37
CA LEU A 361 -16.12 -3.06 11.99
C LEU A 361 -16.56 -1.62 11.65
N ALA A 362 -16.66 -0.72 12.64
CA ALA A 362 -16.93 0.71 12.44
C ALA A 362 -15.81 1.63 12.96
N ALA A 363 -14.57 1.14 13.04
CA ALA A 363 -13.45 1.95 13.53
C ALA A 363 -13.17 3.21 12.67
N TYR A 364 -13.53 3.20 11.37
CA TYR A 364 -13.19 4.27 10.43
C TYR A 364 -14.42 4.97 9.85
N ILE A 365 -15.45 4.22 9.43
CA ILE A 365 -16.69 4.76 8.87
C ILE A 365 -17.86 4.04 9.54
N ALA A 366 -18.74 4.81 10.17
CA ALA A 366 -19.99 4.30 10.73
C ALA A 366 -20.91 3.74 9.63
N VAL A 367 -22.01 3.11 10.05
CA VAL A 367 -22.99 2.52 9.14
C VAL A 367 -23.52 3.56 8.14
N LYS A 368 -23.50 3.23 6.85
CA LYS A 368 -24.08 4.04 5.76
C LYS A 368 -24.79 3.15 4.72
N PRO A 369 -25.72 3.68 3.91
CA PRO A 369 -26.43 2.91 2.89
C PRO A 369 -25.53 2.36 1.77
N VAL A 370 -25.96 1.22 1.20
CA VAL A 370 -25.51 0.63 -0.08
C VAL A 370 -26.66 0.81 -1.07
N ASN A 371 -26.38 1.32 -2.27
CA ASN A 371 -27.37 1.60 -3.31
C ASN A 371 -27.52 0.49 -4.33
#